data_AF-H2V2N0-F1
#
_entry.id   AF-H2V2N0-F1
#
_cell.length_a   1.000
_cell.length_b   1.000
_cell.length_c   1.000
_cell.angle_alpha   90.00
_cell.angle_beta   90.00
_cell.angle_gamma   90.00
#
_symmetry.space_group_name_H-M   'P 1'
#
loop_
_entity.id
_entity.type
_entity.pdbx_description
1 polymer ?
#
loop_
_entity_poly.entity_id
_entity_poly.type
_entity_poly.pdbx_seq_one_letter_code
_entity_poly.pdbx_strand_id
1 'polypeptide(L)'
;MAVWFCIIYVLTVMSCQVKKAVQALQAFLKTQTKPNRQPLLSDDHQQFGLLFTLWRIPRRSQTIRIPLPHKHRSETDDICLFTRDEPQMTPEQTQRFYKRLLEEKGVSSITEIIPYKALKTEYKPFEAKRRLLGNFDMFLSDDRIRRLLPSHLGKHFYERKKEPLCVNLQSKNLARDIQRLVQGTNLKVTKKGCCCMARIGHSGMTADEVTENIEAAVKTVMEKIRMDGSVMKVIHLKSQESVALPIYNSELSHLYEPTKKKPKTSNGEVRPGFSKGKFRTADVKTKQEKQEEEEEDIPQLVPIATPVKKPKLKVSSLLLCF
;
A
#
# COMPACT_ATOMS: atom_id res chain seq x y z
N MET A 1 -7.50 -21.91 -17.00
CA MET A 1 -8.40 -22.82 -16.27
C MET A 1 -8.40 -22.56 -14.76
N ALA A 2 -7.48 -23.11 -13.97
CA ALA A 2 -7.57 -23.07 -12.49
C ALA A 2 -7.76 -21.67 -11.88
N VAL A 3 -7.02 -20.65 -12.35
CA VAL A 3 -7.18 -19.26 -11.89
C VAL A 3 -8.59 -18.71 -12.16
N TRP A 4 -9.20 -19.07 -13.28
CA TRP A 4 -10.55 -18.63 -13.66
C TRP A 4 -11.64 -19.30 -12.80
N PHE A 5 -11.51 -20.60 -12.53
CA PHE A 5 -12.39 -21.30 -11.59
C PHE A 5 -12.27 -20.74 -10.17
N CYS A 6 -11.05 -20.41 -9.73
CA CYS A 6 -10.83 -19.75 -8.45
C CYS A 6 -11.47 -18.35 -8.40
N ILE A 7 -11.33 -17.53 -9.45
CA ILE A 7 -11.99 -16.22 -9.55
C ILE A 7 -13.51 -16.35 -9.46
N ILE A 8 -14.13 -17.29 -10.20
CA ILE A 8 -15.57 -17.49 -10.19
C ILE A 8 -16.05 -17.96 -8.82
N TYR A 9 -15.41 -18.99 -8.24
CA TYR A 9 -15.77 -19.53 -6.93
C TYR A 9 -15.62 -18.48 -5.81
N VAL A 10 -14.52 -17.72 -5.81
CA VAL A 10 -14.30 -16.61 -4.86
C VAL A 10 -15.37 -15.54 -5.02
N LEU A 11 -15.75 -15.14 -6.24
CA LEU A 11 -16.78 -14.12 -6.44
C LEU A 11 -18.17 -14.61 -5.98
N THR A 12 -18.58 -15.84 -6.34
CA THR A 12 -19.93 -16.35 -6.04
C THR A 12 -20.17 -16.60 -4.55
N VAL A 13 -19.16 -17.06 -3.80
CA VAL A 13 -19.28 -17.27 -2.34
C VAL A 13 -19.22 -15.95 -1.55
N MET A 14 -18.62 -14.90 -2.13
CA MET A 14 -18.26 -13.69 -1.42
C MET A 14 -19.41 -12.67 -1.27
N SER A 15 -20.31 -12.53 -2.23
CA SER A 15 -21.31 -11.44 -2.26
C SER A 15 -22.17 -11.36 -0.99
N CYS A 16 -22.79 -12.46 -0.57
CA CYS A 16 -23.61 -12.55 0.63
C CYS A 16 -22.83 -12.27 1.93
N GLN A 17 -21.56 -12.71 2.00
CA GLN A 17 -20.70 -12.49 3.16
C GLN A 17 -20.19 -11.04 3.23
N VAL A 18 -19.89 -10.43 2.08
CA VAL A 18 -19.55 -9.00 1.97
C VAL A 18 -20.70 -8.15 2.48
N LYS A 19 -21.94 -8.37 2.02
CA LYS A 19 -23.10 -7.57 2.47
C LYS A 19 -23.25 -7.59 3.99
N LYS A 20 -23.15 -8.78 4.61
CA LYS A 20 -23.18 -8.93 6.08
C LYS A 20 -22.03 -8.19 6.77
N ALA A 21 -20.80 -8.30 6.26
CA ALA A 21 -19.63 -7.63 6.83
C ALA A 21 -19.70 -6.09 6.69
N VAL A 22 -20.19 -5.58 5.56
CA VAL A 22 -20.41 -4.14 5.33
C VAL A 22 -21.50 -3.60 6.27
N GLN A 23 -22.63 -4.30 6.37
CA GLN A 23 -23.72 -3.93 7.30
C GLN A 23 -23.25 -3.92 8.77
N ALA A 24 -22.50 -4.94 9.19
CA ALA A 24 -21.93 -5.00 10.54
C ALA A 24 -20.97 -3.83 10.84
N LEU A 25 -20.12 -3.45 9.88
CA LEU A 25 -19.23 -2.29 10.02
C LEU A 25 -20.00 -0.96 10.03
N GLN A 26 -21.00 -0.79 9.15
CA GLN A 26 -21.85 0.41 9.17
C GLN A 26 -22.63 0.54 10.49
N ALA A 27 -23.14 -0.57 11.04
CA ALA A 27 -23.76 -0.58 12.35
C ALA A 27 -22.77 -0.18 13.48
N PHE A 28 -21.56 -0.75 13.47
CA PHE A 28 -20.50 -0.40 14.43
C PHE A 28 -20.13 1.09 14.37
N LEU A 29 -19.97 1.66 13.18
CA LEU A 29 -19.66 3.08 13.00
C LEU A 29 -20.80 4.00 13.46
N LYS A 30 -22.06 3.62 13.22
CA LYS A 30 -23.25 4.32 13.73
C LYS A 30 -23.38 4.27 15.26
N THR A 31 -22.79 3.26 15.91
CA THR A 31 -22.70 3.18 17.38
C THR A 31 -21.56 4.06 17.91
N GLN A 32 -20.39 4.05 17.26
CA GLN A 32 -19.23 4.88 17.63
C GLN A 32 -19.49 6.40 17.53
N THR A 33 -20.38 6.82 16.64
CA THR A 33 -20.75 8.24 16.42
C THR A 33 -21.78 8.78 17.42
N LYS A 34 -22.24 7.97 18.39
CA LYS A 34 -23.14 8.38 19.48
C LYS A 34 -22.39 8.37 20.84
N PRO A 35 -22.90 9.08 21.85
CA PRO A 35 -22.71 10.50 22.08
C PRO A 35 -21.52 10.80 23.02
N ASN A 36 -20.37 10.10 22.87
CA ASN A 36 -19.25 10.19 23.83
C ASN A 36 -17.89 10.63 23.24
N ARG A 37 -17.90 11.19 22.01
CA ARG A 37 -16.77 11.96 21.46
C ARG A 37 -17.28 13.35 21.11
N GLN A 38 -16.53 14.38 21.52
CA GLN A 38 -16.84 15.76 21.14
C GLN A 38 -16.79 15.89 19.61
N PRO A 39 -17.80 16.48 18.95
CA PRO A 39 -17.85 16.62 17.50
C PRO A 39 -16.94 17.76 17.05
N LEU A 40 -15.63 17.52 17.09
CA LEU A 40 -14.62 18.46 16.62
C LEU A 40 -14.21 18.07 15.19
N LEU A 41 -14.80 18.82 14.25
CA LEU A 41 -14.68 18.77 12.80
C LEU A 41 -15.71 17.88 12.09
N SER A 42 -16.32 18.47 11.06
CA SER A 42 -17.54 18.00 10.39
C SER A 42 -17.28 16.93 9.34
N ASP A 43 -18.27 16.06 9.11
CA ASP A 43 -18.26 14.98 8.11
C ASP A 43 -17.03 14.05 8.17
N ASP A 44 -16.91 13.33 9.29
CA ASP A 44 -16.12 12.10 9.38
C ASP A 44 -16.73 10.99 8.49
N HIS A 45 -16.57 11.13 7.18
CA HIS A 45 -16.80 10.08 6.18
C HIS A 45 -15.73 8.99 6.31
N GLN A 46 -15.86 8.25 7.40
CA GLN A 46 -14.96 7.18 7.80
C GLN A 46 -14.74 6.19 6.64
N GLN A 47 -13.50 6.08 6.19
CA GLN A 47 -13.13 5.36 4.97
C GLN A 47 -13.09 3.84 5.18
N PHE A 48 -13.72 3.09 4.28
CA PHE A 48 -13.59 1.63 4.19
C PHE A 48 -12.38 1.24 3.34
N GLY A 49 -11.51 0.43 3.93
CA GLY A 49 -10.37 -0.20 3.29
C GLY A 49 -10.53 -1.72 3.20
N LEU A 50 -10.10 -2.28 2.07
CA LEU A 50 -9.98 -3.72 1.86
C LEU A 50 -8.51 -4.10 1.95
N LEU A 51 -8.19 -5.00 2.88
CA LEU A 51 -6.86 -5.51 3.15
C LEU A 51 -6.72 -6.90 2.52
N PHE A 52 -5.83 -6.99 1.54
CA PHE A 52 -5.44 -8.23 0.87
C PHE A 52 -4.18 -8.78 1.54
N THR A 53 -4.24 -10.01 2.04
CA THR A 53 -3.09 -10.75 2.55
C THR A 53 -2.72 -11.83 1.54
N LEU A 54 -1.51 -11.73 0.97
CA LEU A 54 -0.99 -12.67 -0.02
C LEU A 54 -0.29 -13.87 0.65
N TRP A 55 -0.24 -15.03 -0.02
CA TRP A 55 0.53 -16.19 0.47
C TRP A 55 2.04 -15.98 0.38
N ARG A 56 2.51 -15.31 -0.67
CA ARG A 56 3.93 -15.08 -0.96
C ARG A 56 4.20 -13.60 -1.17
N ILE A 57 5.38 -13.15 -0.77
CA ILE A 57 5.79 -11.75 -0.98
C ILE A 57 6.11 -11.52 -2.48
N PRO A 58 5.52 -10.52 -3.14
CA PRO A 58 5.75 -10.23 -4.55
C PRO A 58 7.21 -9.83 -4.86
N ARG A 59 7.82 -10.47 -5.86
CA ARG A 59 9.21 -10.18 -6.30
C ARG A 59 9.39 -8.80 -6.92
N ARG A 60 8.33 -8.25 -7.53
CA ARG A 60 8.28 -6.94 -8.19
C ARG A 60 7.23 -6.08 -7.51
N SER A 61 7.58 -4.83 -7.20
CA SER A 61 6.62 -3.83 -6.74
C SER A 61 5.78 -3.35 -7.92
N GLN A 62 4.47 -3.25 -7.75
CA GLN A 62 3.53 -2.85 -8.79
C GLN A 62 2.39 -2.02 -8.18
N THR A 63 1.96 -0.99 -8.90
CA THR A 63 0.76 -0.21 -8.54
C THR A 63 -0.37 -0.65 -9.46
N ILE A 64 -1.38 -1.30 -8.90
CA ILE A 64 -2.54 -1.81 -9.63
C ILE A 64 -3.63 -0.73 -9.61
N ARG A 65 -4.03 -0.24 -10.79
CA ARG A 65 -5.19 0.66 -10.95
C ARG A 65 -6.47 -0.18 -10.97
N ILE A 66 -7.38 0.11 -10.04
CA ILE A 66 -8.68 -0.54 -9.87
C ILE A 66 -9.77 0.45 -10.30
N PRO A 67 -10.47 0.23 -11.43
CA PRO A 67 -11.68 0.98 -11.72
C PRO A 67 -12.79 0.48 -10.76
N LEU A 68 -13.50 1.42 -10.12
CA LEU A 68 -14.67 1.11 -9.30
C LEU A 68 -15.94 1.55 -10.04
N PRO A 69 -17.07 0.83 -9.90
CA PRO A 69 -18.36 1.30 -10.42
C PRO A 69 -18.85 2.56 -9.68
N HIS A 70 -18.65 2.67 -8.36
CA HIS A 70 -19.14 3.80 -7.54
C HIS A 70 -18.00 4.66 -6.99
N LYS A 71 -18.18 5.98 -6.99
CA LYS A 71 -17.16 6.95 -6.54
C LYS A 71 -16.99 6.90 -5.02
N HIS A 72 -15.93 6.25 -4.57
CA HIS A 72 -15.62 6.10 -3.13
C HIS A 72 -15.20 7.40 -2.41
N ARG A 73 -14.89 8.48 -3.15
CA ARG A 73 -14.47 9.80 -2.66
C ARG A 73 -15.65 10.75 -2.51
N SER A 74 -15.60 11.66 -1.54
CA SER A 74 -16.55 12.76 -1.43
C SER A 74 -16.39 13.76 -2.58
N GLU A 75 -17.32 14.70 -2.69
CA GLU A 75 -17.26 15.81 -3.67
C GLU A 75 -16.36 16.96 -3.20
N THR A 76 -15.98 16.94 -1.93
CA THR A 76 -15.06 17.87 -1.25
C THR A 76 -13.57 17.50 -1.37
N ASP A 77 -13.24 16.36 -1.98
CA ASP A 77 -11.86 15.87 -2.11
C ASP A 77 -10.99 16.84 -2.95
N ASP A 78 -10.00 17.48 -2.33
CA ASP A 78 -9.12 18.42 -3.02
C ASP A 78 -8.08 17.72 -3.91
N ILE A 79 -8.11 18.05 -5.20
CA ILE A 79 -7.30 17.41 -6.25
C ILE A 79 -6.31 18.42 -6.84
N CYS A 80 -5.01 18.14 -6.69
CA CYS A 80 -3.91 18.91 -7.27
C CYS A 80 -3.39 18.24 -8.56
N LEU A 81 -3.33 18.98 -9.67
CA LEU A 81 -2.72 18.55 -10.92
C LEU A 81 -1.33 19.17 -11.12
N PHE A 82 -0.29 18.33 -11.20
CA PHE A 82 1.02 18.77 -11.66
C PHE A 82 1.09 18.78 -13.20
N THR A 83 1.46 19.92 -13.78
CA THR A 83 1.58 20.11 -15.24
C THR A 83 3.02 20.32 -15.69
N ARG A 84 3.28 20.10 -16.98
CA ARG A 84 4.53 20.50 -17.62
C ARG A 84 4.50 22.00 -17.90
N ASP A 85 5.64 22.67 -17.71
CA ASP A 85 5.82 24.05 -18.16
C ASP A 85 5.87 24.15 -19.69
N GLU A 86 5.10 25.08 -20.25
CA GLU A 86 5.28 25.44 -21.66
C GLU A 86 6.47 26.41 -21.79
N PRO A 87 7.31 26.26 -22.85
CA PRO A 87 8.66 26.82 -22.87
C PRO A 87 8.71 28.36 -22.96
N GLN A 88 7.62 29.03 -23.30
CA GLN A 88 7.55 30.49 -23.43
C GLN A 88 6.63 31.20 -22.40
N MET A 89 6.07 30.47 -21.43
CA MET A 89 5.11 31.02 -20.46
C MET A 89 5.68 31.14 -19.04
N THR A 90 5.16 32.12 -18.30
CA THR A 90 5.31 32.21 -16.83
C THR A 90 4.53 31.09 -16.14
N PRO A 91 4.82 30.72 -14.88
CA PRO A 91 4.04 29.71 -14.16
C PRO A 91 2.55 30.08 -14.09
N GLU A 92 2.21 31.33 -13.82
CA GLU A 92 0.82 31.82 -13.77
C GLU A 92 0.11 31.74 -15.12
N GLN A 93 0.78 32.09 -16.23
CA GLN A 93 0.23 31.94 -17.58
C GLN A 93 -0.01 30.46 -17.90
N THR A 94 0.92 29.60 -17.51
CA THR A 94 0.80 28.14 -17.66
C THR A 94 -0.42 27.61 -16.88
N GLN A 95 -0.64 28.05 -15.64
CA GLN A 95 -1.83 27.72 -14.86
C GLN A 95 -3.12 28.17 -15.58
N ARG A 96 -3.19 29.43 -16.03
CA ARG A 96 -4.36 29.96 -16.75
C ARG A 96 -4.65 29.20 -18.05
N PHE A 97 -3.60 28.80 -18.78
CA PHE A 97 -3.74 27.98 -19.98
C PHE A 97 -4.34 26.60 -19.65
N TYR A 98 -3.80 25.89 -18.66
CA TYR A 98 -4.33 24.58 -18.27
C TYR A 98 -5.73 24.65 -17.63
N LYS A 99 -6.09 25.74 -16.91
CA LYS A 99 -7.47 25.96 -16.44
C LYS A 99 -8.45 26.04 -17.62
N ARG A 100 -8.17 26.90 -18.60
CA ARG A 100 -8.98 27.01 -19.84
C ARG A 100 -9.08 25.68 -20.61
N LEU A 101 -7.97 24.93 -20.68
CA LEU A 101 -7.97 23.61 -21.34
C LEU A 101 -8.87 22.61 -20.61
N LEU A 102 -8.88 22.60 -19.27
CA LEU A 102 -9.76 21.75 -18.49
C LEU A 102 -11.23 22.14 -18.61
N GLU A 103 -11.52 23.44 -18.62
CA GLU A 103 -12.86 24.00 -18.89
C GLU A 103 -13.36 23.57 -20.28
N GLU A 104 -12.55 23.72 -21.34
CA GLU A 104 -12.86 23.29 -22.71
C GLU A 104 -13.11 21.77 -22.82
N LYS A 105 -12.40 20.97 -22.01
CA LYS A 105 -12.62 19.51 -21.94
C LYS A 105 -13.69 19.08 -20.93
N GLY A 106 -14.37 20.01 -20.25
CA GLY A 106 -15.46 19.70 -19.30
C GLY A 106 -14.99 19.06 -18.00
N VAL A 107 -13.81 19.42 -17.49
CA VAL A 107 -13.21 18.85 -16.27
C VAL A 107 -13.26 19.85 -15.10
N SER A 108 -14.27 19.70 -14.25
CA SER A 108 -14.43 20.51 -13.02
C SER A 108 -13.77 19.91 -11.78
N SER A 109 -13.28 18.66 -11.83
CA SER A 109 -12.80 17.91 -10.66
C SER A 109 -11.36 18.22 -10.21
N ILE A 110 -10.81 19.41 -10.51
CA ILE A 110 -9.43 19.78 -10.15
C ILE A 110 -9.45 21.13 -9.43
N THR A 111 -9.01 21.14 -8.18
CA THR A 111 -8.94 22.35 -7.33
C THR A 111 -7.78 23.25 -7.74
N GLU A 112 -6.56 22.70 -7.81
CA GLU A 112 -5.34 23.46 -8.06
C GLU A 112 -4.47 22.84 -9.16
N ILE A 113 -3.81 23.71 -9.94
CA ILE A 113 -2.86 23.32 -10.98
C ILE A 113 -1.50 23.91 -10.61
N ILE A 114 -0.51 23.04 -10.40
CA ILE A 114 0.85 23.44 -10.03
C ILE A 114 1.80 23.14 -11.20
N PRO A 115 2.34 24.18 -11.87
CA PRO A 115 3.32 23.99 -12.94
C PRO A 115 4.68 23.59 -12.35
N TYR A 116 5.47 22.85 -13.14
CA TYR A 116 6.72 22.26 -12.68
C TYR A 116 7.79 23.30 -12.27
N LYS A 117 7.80 24.50 -12.86
CA LYS A 117 8.61 25.66 -12.40
C LYS A 117 8.27 26.05 -10.96
N ALA A 118 6.99 26.25 -10.63
CA ALA A 118 6.52 26.61 -9.30
C ALA A 118 6.85 25.52 -8.27
N LEU A 119 6.66 24.24 -8.63
CA LEU A 119 7.04 23.10 -7.80
C LEU A 119 8.54 23.08 -7.46
N LYS A 120 9.39 23.58 -8.36
CA LYS A 120 10.85 23.66 -8.17
C LYS A 120 11.28 24.87 -7.33
N THR A 121 10.57 25.99 -7.38
CA THR A 121 10.89 27.24 -6.66
C THR A 121 10.19 27.31 -5.30
N GLU A 122 8.86 27.39 -5.29
CA GLU A 122 8.02 27.69 -4.11
C GLU A 122 7.94 26.49 -3.16
N TYR A 123 7.86 25.28 -3.72
CA TYR A 123 7.72 24.04 -2.95
C TYR A 123 9.05 23.33 -2.70
N LYS A 124 10.19 24.00 -2.92
CA LYS A 124 11.51 23.51 -2.48
C LYS A 124 11.63 23.33 -0.95
N PRO A 125 11.24 24.30 -0.09
CA PRO A 125 11.36 24.15 1.36
C PRO A 125 10.47 23.03 1.90
N PHE A 126 10.97 22.40 2.96
CA PHE A 126 10.37 21.22 3.57
C PHE A 126 8.96 21.46 4.12
N GLU A 127 8.73 22.66 4.67
CA GLU A 127 7.44 23.06 5.21
C GLU A 127 6.37 23.20 4.12
N ALA A 128 6.68 23.83 2.99
CA ALA A 128 5.76 23.97 1.86
C ALA A 128 5.30 22.61 1.33
N LYS A 129 6.19 21.59 1.27
CA LYS A 129 5.83 20.22 0.90
C LYS A 129 4.88 19.56 1.90
N ARG A 130 5.02 19.86 3.20
CA ARG A 130 4.12 19.37 4.24
C ARG A 130 2.75 20.06 4.18
N ARG A 131 2.72 21.38 3.94
CA ARG A 131 1.47 22.13 3.69
C ARG A 131 0.74 21.58 2.47
N LEU A 132 1.44 21.39 1.34
CA LEU A 132 0.89 20.79 0.12
C LEU A 132 0.29 19.38 0.37
N LEU A 133 0.92 18.54 1.20
CA LEU A 133 0.39 17.23 1.60
C LEU A 133 -0.82 17.27 2.55
N GLY A 134 -0.96 18.36 3.31
CA GLY A 134 -2.08 18.60 4.21
C GLY A 134 -3.31 19.11 3.47
N ASN A 135 -3.12 20.02 2.52
CA ASN A 135 -4.20 20.66 1.76
C ASN A 135 -4.87 19.72 0.74
N PHE A 136 -4.11 18.84 0.07
CA PHE A 136 -4.65 18.01 -1.03
C PHE A 136 -4.67 16.52 -0.69
N ASP A 137 -5.75 15.84 -1.06
CA ASP A 137 -5.90 14.39 -0.86
C ASP A 137 -5.47 13.54 -2.04
N MET A 138 -5.53 14.09 -3.24
CA MET A 138 -5.13 13.41 -4.45
C MET A 138 -4.19 14.27 -5.29
N PHE A 139 -3.12 13.65 -5.76
CA PHE A 139 -2.21 14.24 -6.73
C PHE A 139 -2.33 13.55 -8.08
N LEU A 140 -2.59 14.34 -9.10
CA LEU A 140 -2.49 13.97 -10.50
C LEU A 140 -1.19 14.56 -11.06
N SER A 141 -0.66 13.95 -12.12
CA SER A 141 0.39 14.55 -12.92
C SER A 141 0.22 14.27 -14.39
N ASP A 142 0.76 15.15 -15.22
CA ASP A 142 1.12 14.80 -16.59
C ASP A 142 2.12 13.61 -16.59
N ASP A 143 1.97 12.69 -17.54
CA ASP A 143 2.89 11.56 -17.71
C ASP A 143 4.31 12.06 -18.08
N ARG A 144 4.39 13.17 -18.83
CA ARG A 144 5.65 13.80 -19.27
C ARG A 144 6.58 14.18 -18.11
N ILE A 145 6.02 14.53 -16.94
CA ILE A 145 6.80 14.96 -15.76
C ILE A 145 6.99 13.85 -14.71
N ARG A 146 6.31 12.69 -14.85
CA ARG A 146 6.30 11.59 -13.87
C ARG A 146 7.68 11.24 -13.34
N ARG A 147 8.67 11.17 -14.23
CA ARG A 147 10.05 10.76 -13.93
C ARG A 147 10.79 11.74 -13.01
N LEU A 148 10.38 13.00 -12.98
CA LEU A 148 11.06 14.08 -12.24
C LEU A 148 10.45 14.33 -10.86
N LEU A 149 9.15 14.06 -10.69
CA LEU A 149 8.41 14.27 -9.44
C LEU A 149 9.02 13.63 -8.18
N PRO A 150 9.60 12.41 -8.21
CA PRO A 150 10.21 11.82 -7.01
C PRO A 150 11.34 12.68 -6.40
N SER A 151 12.09 13.38 -7.24
CA SER A 151 13.18 14.29 -6.82
C SER A 151 12.64 15.52 -6.09
N HIS A 152 11.56 16.11 -6.61
CA HIS A 152 11.01 17.37 -6.10
C HIS A 152 10.05 17.18 -4.92
N LEU A 153 9.13 16.22 -4.98
CA LEU A 153 8.17 15.94 -3.90
C LEU A 153 8.83 15.33 -2.65
N GLY A 154 9.93 14.60 -2.84
CA GLY A 154 10.70 13.98 -1.75
C GLY A 154 9.96 12.86 -1.01
N LYS A 155 10.59 12.35 0.06
CA LYS A 155 10.17 11.11 0.74
C LYS A 155 8.74 11.14 1.30
N HIS A 156 8.28 12.28 1.83
CA HIS A 156 7.03 12.36 2.58
C HIS A 156 5.77 12.03 1.77
N PHE A 157 5.75 12.36 0.47
CA PHE A 157 4.65 11.98 -0.42
C PHE A 157 4.51 10.45 -0.52
N TYR A 158 5.62 9.77 -0.72
CA TYR A 158 5.66 8.30 -0.86
C TYR A 158 5.46 7.57 0.47
N GLU A 159 5.89 8.18 1.58
CA GLU A 159 5.70 7.66 2.95
C GLU A 159 4.23 7.74 3.39
N ARG A 160 3.54 8.86 3.08
CA ARG A 160 2.08 9.01 3.23
C ARG A 160 1.25 8.22 2.20
N LYS A 161 1.90 7.57 1.22
CA LYS A 161 1.27 6.89 0.05
C LYS A 161 0.42 7.83 -0.84
N LYS A 162 0.57 9.16 -0.71
CA LYS A 162 -0.04 10.17 -1.60
C LYS A 162 0.88 10.41 -2.83
N GLU A 163 1.20 9.36 -3.58
CA GLU A 163 2.05 9.47 -4.78
C GLU A 163 1.25 9.91 -6.03
N PRO A 164 1.76 10.80 -6.90
CA PRO A 164 0.99 11.29 -8.04
C PRO A 164 0.63 10.21 -9.07
N LEU A 165 -0.63 10.24 -9.51
CA LEU A 165 -1.17 9.39 -10.57
C LEU A 165 -1.05 10.07 -11.93
N CYS A 166 -0.56 9.35 -12.92
CA CYS A 166 -0.30 9.95 -14.23
C CYS A 166 -1.48 9.87 -15.18
N VAL A 167 -1.74 11.02 -15.81
CA VAL A 167 -2.78 11.35 -16.79
C VAL A 167 -2.07 11.81 -18.07
N ASN A 168 -2.60 11.47 -19.24
CA ASN A 168 -2.13 12.04 -20.50
C ASN A 168 -2.95 13.30 -20.83
N LEU A 169 -2.39 14.49 -20.61
CA LEU A 169 -3.07 15.76 -20.89
C LEU A 169 -3.27 16.04 -22.40
N GLN A 170 -2.62 15.27 -23.27
CA GLN A 170 -2.78 15.38 -24.73
C GLN A 170 -3.88 14.43 -25.28
N SER A 171 -4.55 13.65 -24.41
CA SER A 171 -5.61 12.73 -24.85
C SER A 171 -6.88 13.48 -25.26
N LYS A 172 -7.55 13.02 -26.34
CA LYS A 172 -8.83 13.62 -26.79
C LYS A 172 -9.94 13.49 -25.75
N ASN A 173 -9.86 12.50 -24.86
CA ASN A 173 -10.90 12.11 -23.91
C ASN A 173 -10.47 12.38 -22.45
N LEU A 174 -9.78 13.50 -22.21
CA LEU A 174 -9.17 13.85 -20.94
C LEU A 174 -10.13 13.74 -19.73
N ALA A 175 -11.38 14.20 -19.88
CA ALA A 175 -12.38 14.10 -18.81
C ALA A 175 -12.64 12.66 -18.36
N ARG A 176 -12.78 11.72 -19.32
CA ARG A 176 -13.02 10.30 -19.03
C ARG A 176 -11.82 9.66 -18.32
N ASP A 177 -10.60 10.02 -18.72
CA ASP A 177 -9.37 9.52 -18.11
C ASP A 177 -9.22 10.03 -16.65
N ILE A 178 -9.56 11.30 -16.39
CA ILE A 178 -9.54 11.89 -15.05
C ILE A 178 -10.66 11.31 -14.17
N GLN A 179 -11.91 11.27 -14.65
CA GLN A 179 -13.05 10.69 -13.93
C GLN A 179 -12.76 9.24 -13.49
N ARG A 180 -12.21 8.42 -14.39
CA ARG A 180 -11.79 7.04 -14.08
C ARG A 180 -10.74 6.95 -12.96
N LEU A 181 -9.85 7.94 -12.83
CA LEU A 181 -8.83 8.00 -11.78
C LEU A 181 -9.36 8.56 -10.45
N VAL A 182 -10.34 9.46 -10.50
CA VAL A 182 -11.03 10.01 -9.32
C VAL A 182 -11.96 8.95 -8.71
N GLN A 183 -12.77 8.29 -9.53
CA GLN A 183 -13.67 7.19 -9.15
C GLN A 183 -12.89 5.95 -8.68
N GLY A 184 -11.87 5.56 -9.45
CA GLY A 184 -11.05 4.38 -9.20
C GLY A 184 -10.05 4.52 -8.05
N THR A 185 -9.52 3.38 -7.63
CA THR A 185 -8.59 3.25 -6.51
C THR A 185 -7.26 2.64 -6.97
N ASN A 186 -6.22 2.74 -6.13
CA ASN A 186 -4.90 2.25 -6.45
C ASN A 186 -4.39 1.35 -5.33
N LEU A 187 -4.09 0.10 -5.66
CA LEU A 187 -3.48 -0.86 -4.75
C LEU A 187 -1.98 -0.94 -5.00
N LYS A 188 -1.18 -0.44 -4.04
CA LYS A 188 0.29 -0.48 -4.12
C LYS A 188 0.82 -1.78 -3.51
N VAL A 189 1.17 -2.72 -4.36
CA VAL A 189 1.75 -4.01 -4.00
C VAL A 189 3.26 -3.86 -3.87
N THR A 190 3.79 -4.09 -2.65
CA THR A 190 5.17 -3.76 -2.26
C THR A 190 5.97 -5.02 -1.93
N LYS A 191 7.28 -5.03 -2.22
CA LYS A 191 8.18 -6.17 -1.92
C LYS A 191 8.48 -6.41 -0.43
N LYS A 192 7.98 -5.55 0.46
CA LYS A 192 8.36 -5.53 1.90
C LYS A 192 7.45 -6.39 2.78
N GLY A 193 6.33 -6.89 2.26
CA GLY A 193 5.36 -7.66 3.03
C GLY A 193 4.28 -8.26 2.15
N CYS A 194 3.48 -9.14 2.73
CA CYS A 194 2.37 -9.82 2.06
C CYS A 194 1.05 -9.05 2.10
N CYS A 195 0.92 -8.03 2.96
CA CYS A 195 -0.31 -7.28 3.15
C CYS A 195 -0.36 -6.00 2.29
N CYS A 196 -1.47 -5.80 1.58
CA CYS A 196 -1.71 -4.64 0.71
C CYS A 196 -3.13 -4.11 0.95
N MET A 197 -3.31 -2.80 1.10
CA MET A 197 -4.62 -2.19 1.40
C MET A 197 -5.06 -1.24 0.28
N ALA A 198 -6.30 -1.37 -0.18
CA ALA A 198 -6.98 -0.42 -1.05
C ALA A 198 -8.09 0.28 -0.26
N ARG A 199 -8.36 1.57 -0.53
CA ARG A 199 -9.64 2.21 -0.17
C ARG A 199 -10.71 1.71 -1.13
N ILE A 200 -11.96 1.57 -0.69
CA ILE A 200 -13.08 1.08 -1.53
C ILE A 200 -14.40 1.84 -1.33
N GLY A 201 -14.62 2.45 -0.16
CA GLY A 201 -15.83 3.22 0.11
C GLY A 201 -15.69 4.17 1.29
N HIS A 202 -16.78 4.83 1.66
CA HIS A 202 -16.91 5.62 2.88
C HIS A 202 -18.24 5.28 3.59
N SER A 203 -18.38 5.66 4.85
CA SER A 203 -19.55 5.29 5.69
C SER A 203 -20.91 5.77 5.16
N GLY A 204 -20.93 6.81 4.31
CA GLY A 204 -22.14 7.37 3.69
C GLY A 204 -22.66 6.59 2.48
N MET A 205 -21.89 5.67 1.91
CA MET A 205 -22.32 4.84 0.77
C MET A 205 -23.31 3.76 1.21
N THR A 206 -24.20 3.34 0.32
CA THR A 206 -25.08 2.20 0.58
C THR A 206 -24.29 0.89 0.67
N ALA A 207 -24.83 -0.09 1.41
CA ALA A 207 -24.15 -1.38 1.56
C ALA A 207 -24.01 -2.14 0.24
N ASP A 208 -24.93 -1.94 -0.71
CA ASP A 208 -24.92 -2.56 -2.03
C ASP A 208 -23.84 -1.95 -2.94
N GLU A 209 -23.75 -0.61 -3.04
CA GLU A 209 -22.67 0.07 -3.79
C GLU A 209 -21.27 -0.33 -3.28
N VAL A 210 -21.09 -0.44 -1.96
CA VAL A 210 -19.83 -0.89 -1.37
C VAL A 210 -19.55 -2.36 -1.72
N THR A 211 -20.58 -3.20 -1.80
CA THR A 211 -20.45 -4.61 -2.21
C THR A 211 -20.00 -4.72 -3.67
N GLU A 212 -20.64 -4.00 -4.58
CA GLU A 212 -20.26 -3.96 -6.00
C GLU A 212 -18.83 -3.42 -6.19
N ASN A 213 -18.44 -2.39 -5.42
CA ASN A 213 -17.08 -1.87 -5.39
C ASN A 213 -16.06 -2.92 -4.89
N ILE A 214 -16.40 -3.72 -3.86
CA ILE A 214 -15.55 -4.80 -3.35
C ILE A 214 -15.39 -5.90 -4.41
N GLU A 215 -16.47 -6.34 -5.05
CA GLU A 215 -16.45 -7.37 -6.09
C GLU A 215 -15.60 -6.94 -7.31
N ALA A 216 -15.82 -5.73 -7.80
CA ALA A 216 -15.03 -5.15 -8.89
C ALA A 216 -13.54 -5.02 -8.53
N ALA A 217 -13.24 -4.64 -7.28
CA ALA A 217 -11.86 -4.55 -6.78
C ALA A 217 -11.19 -5.91 -6.69
N VAL A 218 -11.84 -6.91 -6.09
CA VAL A 218 -11.31 -8.28 -5.97
C VAL A 218 -11.04 -8.86 -7.36
N LYS A 219 -12.02 -8.79 -8.28
CA LYS A 219 -11.86 -9.26 -9.67
C LYS A 219 -10.65 -8.60 -10.34
N THR A 220 -10.57 -7.27 -10.28
CA THR A 220 -9.46 -6.52 -10.88
C THR A 220 -8.10 -6.87 -10.28
N VAL A 221 -8.04 -7.13 -8.97
CA VAL A 221 -6.80 -7.47 -8.26
C VAL A 221 -6.34 -8.88 -8.64
N MET A 222 -7.24 -9.86 -8.73
CA MET A 222 -6.88 -11.22 -9.17
C MET A 222 -6.37 -11.24 -10.62
N GLU A 223 -6.99 -10.46 -11.52
CA GLU A 223 -6.56 -10.37 -12.93
C GLU A 223 -5.21 -9.65 -13.12
N LYS A 224 -4.91 -8.64 -12.30
CA LYS A 224 -3.74 -7.76 -12.49
C LYS A 224 -2.53 -8.10 -11.62
N ILE A 225 -2.63 -8.97 -10.63
CA ILE A 225 -1.46 -9.41 -9.87
C ILE A 225 -0.58 -10.30 -10.74
N ARG A 226 0.63 -9.81 -11.05
CA ARG A 226 1.70 -10.54 -11.74
C ARG A 226 2.38 -11.56 -10.82
N MET A 227 1.66 -12.60 -10.41
CA MET A 227 2.17 -13.74 -9.65
C MET A 227 1.54 -15.04 -10.14
N ASP A 228 2.35 -16.09 -10.20
CA ASP A 228 1.93 -17.42 -10.64
C ASP A 228 1.39 -18.23 -9.45
N GLY A 229 0.22 -18.85 -9.62
CA GLY A 229 -0.40 -19.77 -8.63
C GLY A 229 -1.44 -19.12 -7.70
N SER A 230 -1.67 -19.74 -6.54
CA SER A 230 -2.63 -19.28 -5.52
C SER A 230 -2.16 -18.01 -4.80
N VAL A 231 -2.60 -16.85 -5.28
CA VAL A 231 -2.10 -15.53 -4.86
C VAL A 231 -2.59 -15.12 -3.46
N MET A 232 -3.88 -15.29 -3.18
CA MET A 232 -4.56 -14.69 -2.02
C MET A 232 -4.66 -15.67 -0.86
N LYS A 233 -4.37 -15.21 0.36
CA LYS A 233 -4.54 -15.95 1.61
C LYS A 233 -5.83 -15.54 2.32
N VAL A 234 -5.95 -14.25 2.66
CA VAL A 234 -7.12 -13.69 3.37
C VAL A 234 -7.47 -12.34 2.79
N ILE A 235 -8.76 -12.03 2.72
CA ILE A 235 -9.29 -10.71 2.41
C ILE A 235 -10.04 -10.21 3.65
N HIS A 236 -9.63 -9.07 4.21
CA HIS A 236 -10.32 -8.45 5.34
C HIS A 236 -10.90 -7.09 4.96
N LEU A 237 -12.11 -6.79 5.42
CA LEU A 237 -12.71 -5.46 5.40
C LEU A 237 -12.37 -4.73 6.70
N LYS A 238 -11.80 -3.52 6.60
CA LYS A 238 -11.40 -2.71 7.76
C LYS A 238 -11.73 -1.23 7.53
N SER A 239 -12.21 -0.56 8.57
CA SER A 239 -12.27 0.91 8.68
C SER A 239 -11.10 1.44 9.52
N GLN A 240 -10.82 2.75 9.53
CA GLN A 240 -9.65 3.31 10.23
C GLN A 240 -9.59 2.88 11.70
N GLU A 241 -10.72 3.02 12.41
CA GLU A 241 -10.88 2.68 13.83
C GLU A 241 -11.46 1.28 14.10
N SER A 242 -11.90 0.54 13.08
CA SER A 242 -12.60 -0.74 13.31
C SER A 242 -11.66 -1.95 13.39
N VAL A 243 -12.21 -3.02 13.96
CA VAL A 243 -11.70 -4.39 13.78
C VAL A 243 -11.77 -4.78 12.30
N ALA A 244 -10.86 -5.66 11.87
CA ALA A 244 -10.79 -6.17 10.51
C ALA A 244 -11.63 -7.46 10.36
N LEU A 245 -12.74 -7.40 9.62
CA LEU A 245 -13.63 -8.54 9.40
C LEU A 245 -13.11 -9.40 8.23
N PRO A 246 -12.83 -10.71 8.41
CA PRO A 246 -12.48 -11.59 7.30
C PRO A 246 -13.69 -11.82 6.39
N ILE A 247 -13.54 -11.53 5.09
CA ILE A 247 -14.53 -11.82 4.05
C ILE A 247 -14.25 -13.18 3.43
N TYR A 248 -12.98 -13.44 3.12
CA TYR A 248 -12.52 -14.65 2.45
C TYR A 248 -11.24 -15.15 3.12
N ASN A 249 -11.13 -16.46 3.28
CA ASN A 249 -9.94 -17.16 3.73
C ASN A 249 -9.73 -18.37 2.82
N SER A 250 -8.54 -18.50 2.21
CA SER A 250 -8.21 -19.67 1.40
C SER A 250 -7.76 -20.82 2.29
N GLU A 251 -8.27 -22.02 2.04
CA GLU A 251 -7.80 -23.21 2.74
C GLU A 251 -6.34 -23.55 2.38
N LEU A 252 -5.62 -24.13 3.36
CA LEU A 252 -4.20 -24.51 3.24
C LEU A 252 -3.94 -25.58 2.16
N SER A 253 -4.98 -26.29 1.73
CA SER A 253 -4.97 -27.28 0.65
C SER A 253 -4.41 -26.73 -0.68
N HIS A 254 -4.55 -25.43 -0.93
CA HIS A 254 -4.04 -24.75 -2.13
C HIS A 254 -2.52 -24.51 -2.17
N LEU A 255 -1.78 -24.90 -1.12
CA LEU A 255 -0.31 -24.78 -1.08
C LEU A 255 0.43 -26.04 -1.55
N TYR A 256 -0.24 -27.19 -1.61
CA TYR A 256 0.41 -28.46 -1.93
C TYR A 256 0.43 -28.73 -3.44
N GLU A 257 1.20 -27.92 -4.17
CA GLU A 257 1.71 -28.34 -5.47
C GLU A 257 2.95 -29.22 -5.25
N PRO A 258 2.86 -30.57 -5.31
CA PRO A 258 4.03 -31.41 -5.23
C PRO A 258 4.94 -31.08 -6.40
N THR A 259 6.15 -30.59 -6.10
CA THR A 259 7.15 -30.27 -7.11
C THR A 259 7.40 -31.49 -8.00
N LYS A 260 6.92 -31.45 -9.25
CA LYS A 260 7.11 -32.52 -10.24
C LYS A 260 8.59 -32.61 -10.62
N LYS A 261 9.38 -33.28 -9.79
CA LYS A 261 10.73 -33.77 -10.15
C LYS A 261 10.55 -34.69 -11.35
N LYS A 262 11.01 -34.26 -12.53
CA LYS A 262 11.03 -35.10 -13.73
C LYS A 262 11.88 -36.35 -13.43
N PRO A 263 11.40 -37.57 -13.71
CA PRO A 263 12.24 -38.75 -13.60
C PRO A 263 13.38 -38.65 -14.64
N LYS A 264 14.61 -38.91 -14.21
CA LYS A 264 15.73 -39.13 -15.13
C LYS A 264 15.66 -40.58 -15.57
N THR A 265 15.37 -40.82 -16.84
CA THR A 265 15.37 -42.16 -17.44
C THR A 265 16.78 -42.74 -17.41
N SER A 266 16.93 -43.96 -16.92
CA SER A 266 18.16 -44.75 -16.94
C SER A 266 18.22 -45.65 -18.17
N ASN A 267 19.33 -45.58 -18.90
CA ASN A 267 19.88 -46.51 -19.91
C ASN A 267 21.29 -45.94 -20.23
N GLY A 268 22.39 -46.65 -20.42
CA GLY A 268 22.77 -48.07 -20.32
C GLY A 268 24.31 -48.13 -20.46
N GLU A 269 24.95 -49.27 -20.19
CA GLU A 269 26.42 -49.41 -20.09
C GLU A 269 27.14 -49.26 -21.47
N VAL A 270 28.48 -49.10 -21.63
CA VAL A 270 29.62 -49.99 -21.25
C VAL A 270 30.99 -49.22 -21.38
N ARG A 271 32.05 -49.69 -20.69
CA ARG A 271 33.49 -49.24 -20.67
C ARG A 271 34.36 -50.03 -21.70
N PRO A 272 35.66 -49.74 -22.05
CA PRO A 272 36.76 -49.24 -21.18
C PRO A 272 37.92 -48.41 -21.83
N GLY A 273 38.93 -47.99 -21.05
CA GLY A 273 40.24 -47.52 -21.58
C GLY A 273 41.09 -46.56 -20.72
N PHE A 274 42.18 -47.08 -20.15
CA PHE A 274 43.35 -46.48 -19.44
C PHE A 274 43.92 -45.13 -20.01
N SER A 275 44.68 -44.24 -19.30
CA SER A 275 45.24 -44.21 -17.92
C SER A 275 45.95 -42.88 -17.52
N LYS A 276 46.39 -42.79 -16.24
CA LYS A 276 47.37 -41.85 -15.61
C LYS A 276 46.90 -40.39 -15.37
N GLY A 277 47.09 -39.79 -14.18
CA GLY A 277 47.61 -40.32 -12.90
C GLY A 277 47.75 -39.28 -11.77
N LYS A 278 48.10 -39.77 -10.56
CA LYS A 278 48.43 -39.06 -9.28
C LYS A 278 47.29 -38.33 -8.54
N PHE A 279 46.80 -39.00 -7.49
CA PHE A 279 46.23 -38.39 -6.29
C PHE A 279 47.25 -38.46 -5.14
N ARG A 280 47.15 -37.55 -4.16
CA ARG A 280 47.76 -37.69 -2.83
C ARG A 280 46.75 -37.17 -1.79
N THR A 281 46.25 -38.09 -0.96
CA THR A 281 46.22 -38.07 0.53
C THR A 281 45.84 -36.77 1.28
N ALA A 282 45.22 -36.75 2.46
CA ALA A 282 44.55 -37.75 3.33
C ALA A 282 44.02 -36.99 4.57
N ASP A 283 43.07 -37.43 5.40
CA ASP A 283 42.01 -38.45 5.32
C ASP A 283 40.95 -38.12 6.41
N VAL A 284 39.78 -38.77 6.40
CA VAL A 284 38.75 -38.67 7.47
C VAL A 284 38.79 -39.92 8.36
N LYS A 285 38.74 -39.75 9.69
CA LYS A 285 38.26 -40.81 10.60
C LYS A 285 37.31 -40.29 11.69
N THR A 286 36.12 -40.86 11.68
CA THR A 286 35.09 -40.80 12.72
C THR A 286 35.42 -41.78 13.85
N LYS A 287 35.04 -41.45 15.09
CA LYS A 287 34.41 -42.40 16.02
C LYS A 287 33.60 -41.66 17.10
N GLN A 288 32.55 -42.32 17.57
CA GLN A 288 31.61 -41.86 18.60
C GLN A 288 32.07 -42.35 19.97
N GLU A 289 31.75 -41.64 21.06
CA GLU A 289 31.28 -42.26 22.30
C GLU A 289 30.50 -41.27 23.20
N LYS A 290 30.18 -41.68 24.44
CA LYS A 290 28.92 -41.43 25.16
C LYS A 290 28.78 -40.13 25.98
N GLN A 291 27.54 -39.96 26.45
CA GLN A 291 27.01 -38.99 27.41
C GLN A 291 27.77 -38.94 28.74
N GLU A 292 27.76 -37.77 29.37
CA GLU A 292 27.35 -37.59 30.77
C GLU A 292 26.79 -36.17 30.97
N GLU A 293 25.97 -35.97 31.99
CA GLU A 293 25.20 -34.74 32.25
C GLU A 293 25.88 -33.90 33.34
N GLU A 294 26.13 -32.62 33.09
CA GLU A 294 26.33 -31.62 34.15
C GLU A 294 25.43 -30.41 33.87
N GLU A 295 24.61 -30.05 34.86
CA GLU A 295 23.77 -28.85 34.84
C GLU A 295 24.63 -27.62 35.16
N GLU A 296 24.75 -26.67 34.22
CA GLU A 296 25.21 -25.31 34.55
C GLU A 296 24.02 -24.34 34.57
N ASP A 297 23.78 -23.77 35.76
CA ASP A 297 22.68 -22.87 36.05
C ASP A 297 22.64 -21.62 35.17
N ILE A 298 21.42 -21.24 34.75
CA ILE A 298 21.17 -19.98 34.05
C ILE A 298 21.22 -18.82 35.08
N PRO A 299 22.19 -17.89 35.01
CA PRO A 299 22.28 -16.82 35.99
C PRO A 299 21.10 -15.84 35.87
N GLN A 300 20.34 -15.71 36.97
CA GLN A 300 19.19 -14.81 37.06
C GLN A 300 19.62 -13.33 37.02
N LEU A 301 18.98 -12.56 36.15
CA LEU A 301 19.17 -11.11 36.05
C LEU A 301 18.46 -10.40 37.22
N VAL A 302 19.23 -9.87 38.17
CA VAL A 302 18.70 -9.12 39.32
C VAL A 302 18.34 -7.68 38.90
N PRO A 303 17.16 -7.12 39.26
CA PRO A 303 16.80 -5.75 38.89
C PRO A 303 17.64 -4.69 39.60
N ILE A 304 18.32 -3.82 38.84
CA ILE A 304 19.02 -2.65 39.39
C ILE A 304 18.00 -1.57 39.76
N ALA A 305 17.89 -1.28 41.07
CA ALA A 305 16.97 -0.28 41.60
C ALA A 305 17.43 1.16 41.32
N THR A 306 16.50 2.02 40.90
CA THR A 306 16.73 3.46 40.73
C THR A 306 16.80 4.20 42.08
N PRO A 307 17.86 4.99 42.36
CA PRO A 307 17.95 5.74 43.62
C PRO A 307 16.99 6.94 43.67
N VAL A 308 16.33 7.12 44.83
CA VAL A 308 15.33 8.16 45.08
C VAL A 308 15.96 9.44 45.65
N LYS A 309 15.52 10.62 45.16
CA LYS A 309 15.92 11.95 45.66
C LYS A 309 15.48 12.22 47.11
N LYS A 310 16.37 12.78 47.94
CA LYS A 310 16.11 13.78 49.01
C LYS A 310 17.40 14.65 49.22
N PRO A 311 17.38 15.76 49.99
CA PRO A 311 16.79 17.05 49.63
C PRO A 311 17.82 18.22 49.60
N LYS A 312 17.38 19.44 49.28
CA LYS A 312 18.22 20.66 49.17
C LYS A 312 18.65 21.25 50.53
N LEU A 313 19.82 21.90 50.59
CA LEU A 313 20.12 22.99 51.54
C LEU A 313 21.20 23.96 51.00
N LYS A 314 20.85 25.28 51.03
CA LYS A 314 21.60 26.55 51.24
C LYS A 314 23.16 26.56 51.23
N VAL A 315 23.90 27.66 50.93
CA VAL A 315 23.67 29.06 50.44
C VAL A 315 25.07 29.67 50.09
N SER A 316 25.10 30.82 49.39
CA SER A 316 26.26 31.70 49.12
C SER A 316 27.20 31.24 47.99
N SER A 317 27.89 32.13 47.25
CA SER A 317 28.07 33.59 47.40
C SER A 317 28.17 34.31 46.03
N LEU A 318 27.96 35.63 46.03
CA LEU A 318 28.69 36.71 45.30
C LEU A 318 29.23 36.41 43.87
N LEU A 319 29.08 37.26 42.84
CA LEU A 319 29.31 38.72 42.87
C LEU A 319 28.84 39.42 41.55
N LEU A 320 28.32 40.65 41.69
CA LEU A 320 28.27 41.79 40.75
C LEU A 320 27.58 41.72 39.37
N CYS A 321 26.61 42.64 39.22
CA CYS A 321 26.17 43.23 37.95
C CYS A 321 27.20 44.25 37.41
N PHE A 322 27.18 44.46 36.10
CA PHE A 322 27.04 45.78 35.46
C PHE A 322 26.26 45.61 34.15
#